data_AF-A0A967JYN4-F1
#
_entry.id   AF-A0A967JYN4-F1
#
_cell.length_a   1.000
_cell.length_b   1.000
_cell.length_c   1.000
_cell.angle_alpha   90.00
_cell.angle_beta   90.00
_cell.angle_gamma   90.00
#
_symmetry.space_group_name_H-M   'P 1'
#
loop_
_entity.id
_entity.type
_entity.pdbx_description
1 polymer ?
#
loop_
_entity_poly.entity_id
_entity_poly.type
_entity_poly.pdbx_seq_one_letter_code
_entity_poly.pdbx_strand_id
1 'polypeptide(L)' 'TTTVSRVRDSLNPTLRIVGLVLTMYDSRTKLAQAVVEEVRTHFPETFETVIPRSVRLSEAP' A
#
# COMPACT_ATOMS: atom_id res chain seq x y z
N THR A 1 -8.73 4.17 11.13
CA THR A 1 -8.72 2.76 11.58
C THR A 1 -10.00 2.29 12.26
N THR A 2 -10.91 3.18 12.67
CA THR A 2 -12.14 2.87 13.43
C THR A 2 -13.05 1.79 12.80
N THR A 3 -13.16 1.74 11.47
CA THR A 3 -13.97 0.72 10.79
C THR A 3 -13.35 -0.67 10.87
N VAL A 4 -12.03 -0.78 10.71
CA VAL A 4 -11.32 -2.07 10.77
C VAL A 4 -11.43 -2.68 12.16
N SER A 5 -11.27 -1.85 13.21
CA SER A 5 -11.45 -2.28 14.60
C SER A 5 -12.86 -2.82 14.85
N ARG A 6 -13.90 -2.10 14.41
CA ARG A 6 -15.29 -2.56 14.57
C ARG A 6 -15.56 -3.89 13.88
N VAL A 7 -15.05 -4.08 12.65
CA VAL A 7 -15.21 -5.34 11.92
C VAL A 7 -14.46 -6.48 12.62
N ARG A 8 -13.27 -6.20 13.16
CA ARG A 8 -12.50 -7.18 13.92
C ARG A 8 -13.25 -7.63 15.18
N ASP A 9 -13.84 -6.69 15.90
CA ASP A 9 -14.51 -6.95 17.18
C ASP A 9 -15.87 -7.65 17.02
N SER A 10 -16.57 -7.43 15.89
CA SER A 10 -17.94 -7.91 15.68
C SER A 10 -18.09 -9.07 14.69
N LEU A 11 -17.15 -9.26 13.75
CA LEU A 11 -17.32 -10.18 12.62
C LEU A 11 -16.14 -11.12 12.41
N ASN A 12 -14.90 -10.63 12.50
CA ASN A 12 -13.70 -11.45 12.26
C ASN A 12 -12.55 -11.09 13.21
N PRO A 13 -12.44 -11.77 14.37
CA PRO A 13 -11.37 -11.51 15.35
C PRO A 13 -9.95 -11.72 14.81
N THR A 14 -9.80 -12.58 13.79
CA THR A 14 -8.51 -12.89 13.16
C THR A 14 -8.07 -11.88 12.12
N LEU A 15 -8.91 -10.90 11.78
CA LEU A 15 -8.60 -9.86 10.79
C LEU A 15 -7.37 -9.07 11.22
N ARG A 16 -6.34 -9.06 10.38
CA ARG A 16 -5.08 -8.33 10.60
C ARG A 16 -4.68 -7.58 9.34
N ILE A 17 -4.12 -6.39 9.52
CA ILE A 17 -3.43 -5.69 8.44
C ILE A 17 -2.04 -6.32 8.36
N VAL A 18 -1.68 -6.85 7.18
CA VAL A 18 -0.36 -7.45 6.97
C VAL A 18 0.67 -6.38 6.63
N GLY A 19 0.25 -5.35 5.91
CA GLY A 19 1.07 -4.21 5.54
C GLY A 19 0.53 -3.49 4.32
N LEU A 20 1.25 -2.46 3.87
CA LEU A 20 0.90 -1.63 2.72
C LEU A 20 1.82 -1.91 1.53
N VAL A 21 1.25 -2.23 0.37
CA VAL A 21 2.00 -2.35 -0.89
C VAL A 21 1.82 -1.07 -1.69
N LEU A 22 2.93 -0.41 -2.01
CA LEU A 22 2.95 0.77 -2.87
C LEU A 22 2.87 0.31 -4.33
N THR A 23 1.87 0.78 -5.06
CA THR A 23 1.62 0.37 -6.46
C THR A 23 1.56 1.56 -7.41
N MET A 24 1.61 1.27 -8.71
CA MET A 24 1.65 2.28 -9.79
C MET A 24 2.76 3.32 -9.61
N TYR A 25 3.86 2.96 -8.96
CA TYR A 25 4.96 3.86 -8.70
C TYR A 25 5.66 4.27 -10.00
N ASP A 26 5.82 5.58 -10.20
CA ASP A 26 6.56 6.14 -11.32
C ASP A 26 7.77 6.92 -10.80
N SER A 27 8.94 6.28 -10.84
CA SER A 27 10.22 6.83 -10.33
C SER A 27 10.67 8.11 -11.02
N ARG A 28 10.09 8.43 -12.19
CA ARG A 28 10.39 9.65 -12.96
C ARG A 28 9.73 10.89 -12.38
N THR A 29 8.74 10.72 -11.49
CA THR A 29 7.97 11.84 -10.94
C THR A 29 8.37 12.13 -9.49
N LYS A 30 8.64 13.42 -9.19
CA LYS A 30 8.96 13.86 -7.82
C LYS A 30 7.80 13.61 -6.85
N LEU A 31 6.56 13.72 -7.34
CA LEU A 31 5.37 13.45 -6.54
C LEU A 31 5.33 11.99 -6.05
N ALA A 32 5.61 11.02 -6.92
CA ALA A 32 5.62 9.61 -6.50
C ALA A 32 6.71 9.34 -5.45
N GLN A 33 7.88 9.98 -5.57
CA GLN A 33 8.95 9.86 -4.59
C GLN A 33 8.51 10.43 -3.22
N ALA A 34 7.96 11.65 -3.21
CA ALA A 34 7.49 12.29 -1.98
C ALA A 34 6.38 11.48 -1.29
N VAL A 35 5.42 10.95 -2.06
CA VAL A 35 4.34 10.10 -1.52
C VAL A 35 4.88 8.81 -0.92
N VAL A 36 5.84 8.14 -1.57
CA VAL A 36 6.46 6.91 -1.03
C VAL A 36 7.17 7.20 0.29
N GLU A 37 7.93 8.29 0.36
CA GLU A 37 8.66 8.70 1.56
C GLU A 37 7.71 9.04 2.71
N GLU A 38 6.67 9.81 2.45
CA GLU A 38 5.65 10.16 3.44
C GLU A 38 4.90 8.91 3.95
N VAL A 39 4.49 8.02 3.05
CA VAL A 39 3.80 6.78 3.43
C VAL A 39 4.71 5.88 4.28
N ARG A 40 5.98 5.71 3.91
CA ARG A 40 6.94 4.92 4.70
C ARG A 40 7.21 5.54 6.08
N THR A 41 7.18 6.86 6.18
CA THR A 41 7.37 7.58 7.44
C THR A 41 6.17 7.41 8.37
N HIS A 42 4.94 7.47 7.84
CA HIS A 42 3.72 7.37 8.64
C HIS A 42 3.28 5.91 8.90
N PHE A 43 3.62 4.99 8.01
CA PHE A 43 3.21 3.59 8.07
C PHE A 43 4.45 2.68 8.03
N PRO A 44 4.97 2.27 9.20
CA PRO A 44 6.17 1.42 9.27
C PRO A 44 5.93 0.01 8.69
N GLU A 45 4.68 -0.46 8.65
CA GLU A 45 4.29 -1.76 8.09
C GLU A 45 4.12 -1.71 6.56
N THR A 46 5.07 -1.09 5.85
CA THR A 46 5.08 -1.06 4.38
C THR A 46 5.97 -2.18 3.83
N PHE A 47 5.58 -2.78 2.70
CA PHE A 47 6.45 -3.71 2.01
C PHE A 47 7.63 -2.96 1.35
N GLU A 48 8.82 -3.56 1.36
CA GLU A 48 9.99 -3.01 0.67
C GLU A 48 9.77 -2.96 -0.85
N THR A 49 9.09 -3.97 -1.39
CA THR A 49 8.75 -4.07 -2.81
C THR A 49 7.73 -3.01 -3.19
N VAL A 50 8.03 -2.30 -4.28
CA VAL A 50 7.13 -1.31 -4.89
C VAL A 50 6.76 -1.79 -6.30
N ILE A 51 5.47 -1.77 -6.62
CA ILE A 51 4.98 -2.19 -7.94
C ILE A 51 5.02 -0.98 -8.88
N PRO A 52 5.88 -0.98 -9.93
CA PRO A 52 5.99 0.14 -10.84
C PRO A 52 4.78 0.24 -11.77
N ARG A 53 4.54 1.44 -12.30
CA ARG A 53 3.63 1.61 -13.43
C ARG A 53 4.29 1.03 -14.68
N SER A 54 3.67 0.02 -15.30
CA SER A 54 4.15 -0.59 -16.54
C SER A 54 3.01 -0.77 -17.53
N VAL A 55 3.21 -0.35 -18.78
CA VAL A 55 2.27 -0.56 -19.89
C VAL A 55 2.06 -2.05 -20.14
N ARG A 56 3.11 -2.87 -19.96
CA ARG A 56 3.06 -4.34 -20.09
C ARG A 56 2.30 -5.02 -18.94
N LEU A 57 2.12 -4.36 -17.79
CA LEU A 57 1.29 -4.85 -16.69
C LEU A 57 -0.19 -4.59 -16.98
N SER A 58 -0.50 -3.47 -17.64
CA SER A 58 -1.86 -3.13 -18.09
C SER A 58 -2.39 -4.03 -19.20
N GLU A 59 -1.50 -4.73 -19.91
CA GLU A 59 -1.81 -5.65 -21.02
C GLU A 59 -1.58 -7.14 -20.65
N ALA A 60 -1.24 -7.43 -19.40
CA ALA A 60 -1.08 -8.81 -18.93
C ALA A 60 -2.46 -9.50 -18.80
N PRO A 61 -2.61 -10.78 -19.21
CA PRO A 61 -3.88 -11.50 -19.23
C PRO A 61 -4.52 -11.69 -17.85
#